data_AF-A0A662N1B1-F1
#
_entry.id   AF-A0A662N1B1-F1
#
_cell.length_a   1.000
_cell.length_b   1.000
_cell.length_c   1.000
_cell.angle_alpha   90.00
_cell.angle_beta   90.00
_cell.angle_gamma   90.00
#
_symmetry.space_group_name_H-M   'P 1'
#
loop_
_entity.id
_entity.type
_entity.pdbx_description
1 polymer ?
#
loop_
_entity_poly.entity_id
_entity_poly.type
_entity_poly.pdbx_seq_one_letter_code
_entity_poly.pdbx_strand_id
1 'polypeptide(L)'
;MAEKMWLDDAELAQEKMKRVALRTGEELLKRFPYGGGGDVVGKGVDGTYTHSIDKVAEDLLFKYLEEEGFRGSVLSEERGYIRGMEPELMV
;
A
#
# COMPACT_ATOMS: atom_id res chain seq x y z
N MET A 1 3.98 -29.23 -13.40
CA MET A 1 4.95 -28.81 -12.35
C MET A 1 5.11 -27.29 -12.35
N ALA A 2 5.50 -26.68 -13.47
CA ALA A 2 5.62 -25.21 -13.57
C ALA A 2 4.27 -24.49 -13.37
N GLU A 3 3.21 -24.88 -14.08
CA GLU A 3 1.88 -24.23 -13.97
C GLU A 3 1.31 -24.24 -12.54
N LYS A 4 1.48 -25.35 -11.81
CA LYS A 4 1.05 -25.46 -10.40
C LYS A 4 1.83 -24.51 -9.48
N MET A 5 3.15 -24.41 -9.67
CA MET A 5 4.00 -23.50 -8.88
C MET A 5 3.63 -22.03 -9.08
N TRP A 6 3.27 -21.64 -10.31
CA TRP A 6 2.84 -20.27 -10.61
C TRP A 6 1.47 -19.93 -10.01
N LEU A 7 0.56 -20.90 -9.96
CA LEU A 7 -0.72 -20.75 -9.26
C LEU A 7 -0.51 -20.59 -7.76
N ASP A 8 0.37 -21.39 -7.15
CA ASP A 8 0.69 -21.29 -5.73
C ASP A 8 1.31 -19.92 -5.36
N ASP A 9 2.19 -19.37 -6.21
CA ASP A 9 2.78 -18.04 -6.02
C ASP A 9 1.75 -16.90 -6.17
N ALA A 10 0.83 -17.03 -7.14
CA ALA A 10 -0.24 -16.05 -7.35
C ALA A 10 -1.25 -16.04 -6.19
N GLU A 11 -1.62 -17.21 -5.68
CA GLU A 11 -2.49 -17.34 -4.51
C GLU A 11 -1.82 -16.73 -3.27
N LEU A 12 -0.53 -17.02 -3.05
CA LEU A 12 0.21 -16.43 -1.94
C LEU A 12 0.27 -14.89 -2.05
N ALA A 13 0.55 -14.35 -3.25
CA ALA A 13 0.55 -12.92 -3.48
C ALA A 13 -0.83 -12.30 -3.18
N GLN A 14 -1.91 -12.96 -3.60
CA GLN A 14 -3.27 -12.50 -3.34
C GLN A 14 -3.59 -12.48 -1.84
N GLU A 15 -3.21 -13.52 -1.10
CA GLU A 15 -3.41 -13.59 0.35
C GLU A 15 -2.62 -12.49 1.09
N LYS A 16 -1.38 -12.21 0.67
CA LYS A 16 -0.60 -11.09 1.21
C LYS A 16 -1.30 -9.75 0.97
N MET A 17 -1.79 -9.51 -0.25
CA MET A 17 -2.49 -8.26 -0.57
C MET A 17 -3.79 -8.09 0.20
N LYS A 18 -4.55 -9.19 0.41
CA LYS A 18 -5.74 -9.17 1.28
C LYS A 18 -5.38 -8.75 2.70
N ARG A 19 -4.29 -9.30 3.26
CA ARG A 19 -3.82 -8.92 4.61
C ARG A 19 -3.44 -7.45 4.69
N VAL A 20 -2.72 -6.93 3.69
CA VAL A 20 -2.36 -5.51 3.61
C VAL A 20 -3.62 -4.64 3.61
N ALA A 21 -4.57 -4.92 2.73
CA ALA A 21 -5.81 -4.15 2.62
C ALA A 21 -6.64 -4.18 3.90
N LEU A 22 -6.82 -5.36 4.51
CA LEU A 22 -7.57 -5.52 5.76
C LEU A 22 -6.92 -4.74 6.90
N ARG A 23 -5.61 -4.86 7.08
CA ARG A 23 -4.87 -4.14 8.14
C ARG A 23 -4.94 -2.63 7.95
N THR A 24 -4.81 -2.13 6.72
CA THR A 24 -4.99 -0.71 6.42
C THR A 24 -6.39 -0.23 6.78
N GLY A 25 -7.44 -0.96 6.35
CA GLY A 25 -8.83 -0.62 6.65
C GLY A 25 -9.13 -0.60 8.15
N GLU A 26 -8.69 -1.62 8.89
CA GLU A 26 -8.86 -1.68 10.34
C GLU A 26 -8.19 -0.52 11.07
N GLU A 27 -6.98 -0.14 10.65
CA GLU A 27 -6.23 0.96 11.25
C GLU A 27 -6.85 2.32 10.90
N LEU A 28 -7.36 2.49 9.67
CA LEU A 28 -8.12 3.68 9.29
C LEU A 28 -9.39 3.84 10.13
N LEU A 29 -10.14 2.77 10.36
CA LEU A 29 -11.34 2.79 11.20
C LEU A 29 -11.02 3.16 12.66
N LYS A 30 -9.86 2.76 13.18
CA LYS A 30 -9.39 3.16 14.52
C LYS A 30 -8.99 4.64 14.59
N ARG A 31 -8.36 5.16 13.54
CA ARG A 31 -7.84 6.54 13.50
C ARG A 31 -8.90 7.59 13.19
N PHE A 32 -9.88 7.24 12.37
CA PHE A 32 -10.96 8.13 11.94
C PHE A 32 -12.33 7.57 12.37
N PRO A 33 -12.57 7.37 13.67
CA PRO A 33 -13.86 6.86 14.13
C PRO A 33 -14.95 7.89 13.82
N TYR A 34 -16.07 7.43 13.23
CA TYR A 34 -17.28 8.22 12.95
C TYR A 34 -17.20 9.25 11.81
N GLY A 35 -16.24 9.10 10.88
CA GLY A 35 -16.09 10.01 9.75
C GLY A 35 -15.20 11.20 10.14
N GLY A 36 -13.98 11.15 9.63
CA GLY A 36 -12.95 12.15 9.81
C GLY A 36 -11.94 12.03 8.69
N GLY A 37 -10.93 12.88 8.69
CA GLY A 37 -9.86 12.80 7.72
C GLY A 37 -10.11 13.56 6.41
N GLY A 38 -11.17 14.38 6.35
CA GLY A 38 -11.51 15.22 5.19
C GLY A 38 -10.69 16.50 5.07
N ASP A 39 -9.81 16.81 6.02
CA ASP A 39 -8.93 17.97 5.94
C ASP A 39 -7.99 17.84 4.75
N VAL A 40 -7.92 18.89 3.91
CA VAL A 40 -6.97 18.95 2.81
C VAL A 40 -5.58 19.19 3.38
N VAL A 41 -4.67 18.25 3.12
CA VAL A 41 -3.29 18.27 3.65
C VAL A 41 -2.23 18.39 2.57
N GLY A 42 -2.62 18.32 1.30
CA GLY A 42 -1.71 18.35 0.18
C GLY A 42 -2.40 18.33 -1.17
N LYS A 43 -1.60 18.00 -2.18
CA LYS A 43 -2.09 17.68 -3.51
C LYS A 43 -1.38 16.44 -4.04
N GLY A 44 -2.13 15.59 -4.73
CA GLY A 44 -1.60 14.40 -5.40
C GLY A 44 -0.78 14.76 -6.63
N VAL A 45 -0.18 13.76 -7.27
CA VAL A 45 0.73 13.95 -8.41
C VAL A 45 0.01 14.52 -9.64
N ASP A 46 -1.29 14.27 -9.77
CA ASP A 46 -2.15 14.81 -10.82
C ASP A 46 -2.73 16.21 -10.48
N GLY A 47 -2.44 16.73 -9.29
CA GLY A 47 -2.87 18.03 -8.81
C GLY A 47 -4.23 18.05 -8.10
N THR A 48 -4.88 16.90 -7.89
CA THR A 48 -6.08 16.77 -7.05
C THR A 48 -5.74 17.05 -5.58
N TYR A 49 -6.75 17.39 -4.77
CA TYR A 49 -6.53 17.62 -3.33
C TYR A 49 -6.37 16.29 -2.59
N THR A 50 -5.27 16.15 -1.85
CA THR A 50 -5.04 15.04 -0.93
C THR A 50 -5.74 15.35 0.39
N HIS A 51 -6.62 14.46 0.85
CA HIS A 51 -7.17 14.56 2.19
C HIS A 51 -6.32 13.77 3.20
N SER A 52 -6.43 14.11 4.48
CA SER A 52 -5.64 13.46 5.53
C SER A 52 -5.89 11.95 5.64
N ILE A 53 -7.10 11.47 5.28
CA ILE A 53 -7.38 10.04 5.19
C ILE A 53 -6.59 9.37 4.06
N ASP A 54 -6.46 10.01 2.90
CA ASP A 54 -5.74 9.49 1.74
C ASP A 54 -4.26 9.33 2.08
N LYS A 55 -3.67 10.36 2.69
CA LYS A 55 -2.29 10.31 3.16
C LYS A 55 -2.04 9.18 4.16
N VAL A 56 -2.90 9.06 5.17
CA VAL A 56 -2.74 8.02 6.21
C VAL A 56 -2.98 6.62 5.63
N ALA A 57 -3.96 6.46 4.73
CA ALA A 57 -4.23 5.19 4.07
C ALA A 57 -3.02 4.73 3.26
N GLU A 58 -2.43 5.66 2.52
CA GLU A 58 -1.27 5.37 1.69
C GLU A 58 -0.02 5.08 2.54
N ASP A 59 0.27 5.88 3.57
CA ASP A 59 1.37 5.63 4.51
C ASP A 59 1.29 4.21 5.13
N LEU A 60 0.09 3.80 5.55
CA LEU A 60 -0.16 2.47 6.11
C LEU A 60 0.00 1.36 5.08
N LEU A 61 -0.52 1.56 3.87
CA LEU A 61 -0.43 0.59 2.79
C LEU A 61 1.04 0.32 2.43
N PHE A 62 1.87 1.35 2.30
CA PHE A 62 3.32 1.18 2.06
C PHE A 62 4.02 0.44 3.20
N LYS A 63 3.71 0.80 4.45
CA LYS A 63 4.26 0.10 5.62
C LYS A 63 3.92 -1.39 5.58
N TYR A 64 2.66 -1.75 5.33
CA TYR A 64 2.24 -3.15 5.35
C TYR A 64 2.69 -3.93 4.12
N LEU A 65 2.85 -3.29 2.96
CA LEU A 65 3.52 -3.89 1.81
C LEU A 65 4.97 -4.27 2.15
N GLU A 66 5.71 -3.37 2.80
CA GLU A 66 7.08 -3.63 3.23
C GLU A 66 7.16 -4.78 4.24
N GLU A 67 6.25 -4.81 5.23
CA GLU A 67 6.17 -5.89 6.22
C GLU A 67 5.84 -7.26 5.61
N GLU A 68 5.05 -7.32 4.53
CA GLU A 68 4.76 -8.57 3.78
C GLU A 68 5.90 -8.95 2.80
N GLY A 69 6.97 -8.15 2.76
CA GLY A 69 8.14 -8.34 1.92
C GLY A 69 7.90 -8.00 0.45
N PHE A 70 6.93 -7.13 0.14
CA PHE A 70 6.68 -6.68 -1.22
C PHE A 70 7.85 -5.82 -1.72
N ARG A 71 8.47 -6.24 -2.82
CA ARG A 71 9.58 -5.53 -3.48
C ARG A 71 9.24 -5.02 -4.88
N GLY A 72 7.97 -5.15 -5.26
CA GLY A 72 7.49 -4.68 -6.56
C GLY A 72 7.44 -3.15 -6.63
N SER A 73 7.19 -2.65 -7.83
CA SER A 73 6.93 -1.23 -8.03
C SER A 73 5.47 -0.91 -7.69
N VAL A 74 5.21 0.30 -7.20
CA VAL A 74 3.87 0.77 -6.82
C VAL A 74 3.56 2.03 -7.63
N LEU A 75 2.35 2.09 -8.17
CA LEU A 75 1.78 3.33 -8.71
C LEU A 75 0.76 3.85 -7.70
N SER A 76 1.02 5.02 -7.14
CA SER A 76 0.14 5.68 -6.16
C SER A 76 -0.33 7.03 -6.69
N GLU A 77 -1.52 7.46 -6.29
CA GLU A 77 -2.08 8.78 -6.62
C GLU A 77 -1.27 9.90 -5.96
N GLU A 78 -0.94 9.74 -4.67
CA GLU A 78 -0.33 10.80 -3.87
C GLU A 78 1.18 10.92 -4.06
N ARG A 79 1.86 9.80 -4.37
CA ARG A 79 3.33 9.72 -4.52
C ARG A 79 3.79 9.39 -5.93
N GLY A 80 2.88 9.05 -6.84
CA GLY A 80 3.21 8.72 -8.22
C GLY A 80 3.85 7.34 -8.35
N TYR A 81 4.73 7.18 -9.34
CA TYR A 81 5.41 5.90 -9.59
C TYR A 81 6.61 5.71 -8.66
N ILE A 82 6.52 4.73 -7.77
CA ILE A 82 7.60 4.29 -6.90
C ILE A 82 8.17 3.00 -7.47
N ARG A 83 9.41 3.09 -7.98
CA ARG A 83 10.16 1.93 -8.44
C ARG A 83 10.50 1.04 -7.25
N GLY A 84 10.33 -0.27 -7.41
CA GLY A 84 10.50 -1.26 -6.34
C GLY A 84 11.81 -1.10 -5.57
N MET A 85 11.77 -1.46 -4.29
CA MET A 85 12.93 -1.42 -3.40
C MET A 85 13.94 -2.48 -3.85
N GLU A 86 14.96 -2.06 -4.60
CA GLU A 86 16.16 -2.88 -4.85
C GLU A 86 16.69 -3.33 -3.47
N PRO A 87 16.99 -4.62 -3.25
CA PRO A 87 17.80 -4.97 -2.09
C PRO A 87 19.13 -4.25 -2.26
N GLU A 88 19.50 -3.39 -1.31
CA GLU A 88 20.90 -3.03 -1.16
C GLU A 88 21.66 -4.35 -1.02
N LEU A 89 22.42 -4.71 -2.06
CA LEU A 89 23.48 -5.69 -1.96
C LEU A 89 24.43 -5.14 -0.88
N MET A 90 24.26 -5.58 0.36
CA MET A 90 25.32 -5.48 1.36
C MET A 90 26.46 -6.33 0.83
N VAL A 91 27.44 -5.67 0.21
CA VAL A 91 28.76 -6.21 -0.14
C VAL A 91 29.59 -6.31 1.12
#